data_AF-A0A7S3HZG0-F1
#
_entry.id   AF-A0A7S3HZG0-F1
#
_cell.length_a   1.000
_cell.length_b   1.000
_cell.length_c   1.000
_cell.angle_alpha   90.00
_cell.angle_beta   90.00
_cell.angle_gamma   90.00
#
_symmetry.space_group_name_H-M   'P 1'
#
loop_
_entity.id
_entity.type
_entity.pdbx_description
1 polymer ?
#
loop_
_entity_poly.entity_id
_entity_poly.type
_entity_poly.pdbx_seq_one_letter_code
_entity_poly.pdbx_strand_id
1 'polypeptide(L)'
;MGADEIEEYAEAIDMIQSPHKVTITIMCRDLADMDFGGKSDPYAVVYLKGEKDKKWCKLGSTATMPENLDPNFVEEFEINYLFERNQIIRVEIYDEDDPQRLNDDLIGNFDCPLNKLLTSNNQTIKDNLRMKSGKSDIRGRIYIIANSVSESNDIVKMDIVCRILDKKKKDKKGFLCFCRPPEDNPFLVIEKQGPSEGERRHNWVEVFRSEQ
;
A
#
# COMPACT_ATOMS: atom_id res chain seq x y z
N MET A 1 15.28 -7.22 27.77
CA MET A 1 14.88 -6.61 26.49
C MET A 1 14.53 -5.17 26.78
N GLY A 2 15.25 -4.25 26.13
CA GLY A 2 15.00 -2.81 26.28
C GLY A 2 13.70 -2.41 25.58
N ALA A 3 13.14 -1.26 25.95
CA ALA A 3 11.97 -0.71 25.27
C ALA A 3 12.24 -0.50 23.77
N ASP A 4 13.42 -0.01 23.43
CA ASP A 4 13.86 0.24 22.05
C ASP A 4 13.91 -1.05 21.22
N GLU A 5 14.36 -2.15 21.83
CA GLU A 5 14.45 -3.46 21.18
C GLU A 5 13.05 -4.05 20.93
N ILE A 6 12.12 -3.86 21.87
CA ILE A 6 10.71 -4.27 21.73
C ILE A 6 10.00 -3.46 20.63
N GLU A 7 10.30 -2.17 20.52
CA GLU A 7 9.74 -1.29 19.50
C GLU A 7 10.27 -1.65 18.11
N GLU A 8 11.57 -1.95 17.98
CA GLU A 8 12.18 -2.45 16.73
C GLU A 8 11.56 -3.79 16.28
N TYR A 9 11.31 -4.71 17.21
CA TYR A 9 10.61 -5.97 16.92
C TYR A 9 9.13 -5.77 16.56
N ALA A 10 8.44 -4.81 17.19
CA ALA A 10 7.06 -4.49 16.85
C ALA A 10 6.96 -3.86 15.45
N GLU A 11 7.89 -2.97 15.09
CA GLU A 11 7.98 -2.39 13.75
C GLU A 11 8.29 -3.47 12.69
N ALA A 12 9.18 -4.42 13.00
CA ALA A 12 9.46 -5.55 12.13
C ALA A 12 8.25 -6.50 11.99
N ILE A 13 7.45 -6.69 13.05
CA ILE A 13 6.23 -7.52 13.01
C ILE A 13 5.13 -6.83 12.20
N ASP A 14 4.92 -5.52 12.35
CA ASP A 14 3.99 -4.73 11.53
C ASP A 14 4.36 -4.80 10.04
N MET A 15 5.65 -4.72 9.71
CA MET A 15 6.15 -4.91 8.34
C MET A 15 5.92 -6.31 7.78
N ILE A 16 5.76 -7.33 8.64
CA ILE A 16 5.60 -8.74 8.27
C ILE A 16 4.13 -9.19 8.29
N GLN A 17 3.22 -8.43 8.93
CA GLN A 17 1.83 -8.85 9.14
C GLN A 17 0.83 -8.31 8.12
N SER A 18 1.08 -7.20 7.42
CA SER A 18 0.35 -6.87 6.18
C SER A 18 0.85 -5.56 5.55
N PRO A 19 1.62 -5.58 4.45
CA PRO A 19 1.44 -4.53 3.48
C PRO A 19 0.23 -4.93 2.64
N HIS A 20 -0.97 -4.52 3.04
CA HIS A 20 -2.08 -4.50 2.11
C HIS A 20 -1.66 -3.54 0.99
N LYS A 21 -1.10 -4.08 -0.09
CA LYS A 21 -0.69 -3.28 -1.23
C LYS A 21 -1.93 -2.84 -1.96
N VAL A 22 -2.05 -1.54 -2.11
CA VAL A 22 -3.12 -0.92 -2.87
C VAL A 22 -2.50 -0.15 -4.01
N THR A 23 -3.01 -0.36 -5.21
CA THR A 23 -2.71 0.52 -6.34
C THR A 23 -3.81 1.56 -6.45
N ILE A 24 -3.42 2.80 -6.75
CA ILE A 24 -4.37 3.85 -7.07
C ILE A 24 -4.20 4.30 -8.52
N THR A 25 -5.33 4.50 -9.19
CA THR A 25 -5.43 5.07 -10.54
C THR A 25 -6.18 6.40 -10.46
N ILE A 26 -5.77 7.37 -11.29
CA ILE A 26 -6.27 8.75 -11.24
C ILE A 26 -6.91 9.11 -12.58
N MET A 27 -8.07 9.78 -12.52
CA MET A 27 -8.72 10.39 -13.67
C MET A 27 -9.17 11.79 -13.30
N CYS A 28 -9.21 12.70 -14.26
CA CYS A 28 -9.76 14.04 -14.06
C CYS A 28 -10.81 14.37 -15.11
N ARG A 29 -11.75 15.27 -14.76
CA ARG A 29 -12.77 15.79 -15.67
C ARG A 29 -12.94 17.29 -15.52
N ASP A 30 -13.24 17.96 -16.62
CA ASP A 30 -13.46 19.41 -16.69
C ASP A 30 -12.33 20.21 -16.04
N LEU A 31 -11.08 19.84 -16.32
CA LEU A 31 -9.94 20.60 -15.84
C LEU A 31 -10.02 22.06 -16.30
N ALA A 32 -9.57 22.97 -15.44
CA ALA A 32 -9.44 24.37 -15.83
C ALA A 32 -8.37 24.50 -16.92
N ASP A 33 -8.71 25.24 -17.97
CA ASP A 33 -7.82 25.54 -19.07
C ASP A 33 -6.86 26.68 -18.66
N MET A 34 -5.55 26.42 -18.70
CA MET A 34 -4.54 27.41 -18.32
C MET A 34 -3.86 28.06 -19.54
N ASP A 35 -4.03 27.48 -20.73
CA ASP A 35 -3.35 27.93 -21.95
C ASP A 35 -4.10 29.03 -22.72
N PHE A 36 -3.35 29.97 -23.30
CA PHE A 36 -3.91 31.03 -24.17
C PHE A 36 -3.86 30.59 -25.65
N GLY A 37 -4.77 29.70 -26.05
CA GLY A 37 -4.95 29.30 -27.46
C GLY A 37 -4.87 27.80 -27.75
N GLY A 38 -4.69 26.97 -26.72
CA GLY A 38 -4.78 25.51 -26.72
C GLY A 38 -5.69 25.04 -25.59
N LYS A 39 -5.57 23.76 -25.23
CA LYS A 39 -6.09 23.22 -23.97
C LYS A 39 -4.89 22.78 -23.14
N SER A 40 -5.02 22.79 -21.83
CA SER A 40 -4.02 22.21 -20.93
C SER A 40 -3.55 20.80 -21.32
N ASP A 41 -2.26 20.57 -21.07
CA ASP A 41 -1.49 19.35 -21.19
C ASP A 41 -1.27 18.74 -19.79
N PRO A 42 -2.27 18.08 -19.16
CA PRO A 42 -2.15 17.71 -17.76
C PRO A 42 -1.27 16.49 -17.50
N TYR A 43 -0.59 16.53 -16.36
CA TYR A 43 -0.02 15.36 -15.68
C TYR A 43 -0.30 15.40 -14.17
N ALA A 44 -0.30 14.23 -13.52
CA ALA A 44 -0.53 14.11 -12.09
C ALA A 44 0.78 13.79 -11.34
N VAL A 45 0.94 14.39 -10.16
CA VAL A 45 1.99 14.06 -9.20
C VAL A 45 1.36 13.58 -7.90
N VAL A 46 1.78 12.42 -7.44
CA VAL A 46 1.21 11.76 -6.26
C VAL A 46 2.20 11.79 -5.11
N TYR A 47 1.71 12.17 -3.92
CA TYR A 47 2.48 12.18 -2.69
C TYR A 47 1.76 11.39 -1.59
N LEU A 48 2.56 10.81 -0.70
CA LEU A 48 2.10 10.18 0.53
C LEU A 48 2.63 10.97 1.73
N LYS A 49 1.75 11.32 2.67
CA LYS A 49 2.16 11.96 3.93
C LYS A 49 2.48 10.90 4.97
N GLY A 50 3.73 10.85 5.42
CA GLY A 50 4.14 10.02 6.55
C GLY A 50 3.63 10.60 7.88
N GLU A 51 3.18 9.73 8.80
CA GLU A 51 2.59 10.13 10.08
C GLU A 51 3.62 10.74 11.05
N LYS A 52 4.80 10.10 11.19
CA LYS A 52 5.87 10.55 12.11
C LYS A 52 6.48 11.90 11.68
N ASP A 53 6.88 12.01 10.42
CA ASP A 53 7.60 13.19 9.93
C ASP A 53 6.69 14.32 9.43
N LYS A 54 5.40 14.03 9.19
CA LYS A 54 4.43 14.92 8.52
C LYS A 54 4.91 15.47 7.17
N LYS A 55 5.94 14.85 6.60
CA LYS A 55 6.54 15.20 5.30
C LYS A 55 5.79 14.49 4.18
N TRP A 56 5.71 15.17 3.05
CA TRP A 56 5.21 14.61 1.81
C TRP A 56 6.34 13.89 1.08
N CYS A 57 6.16 12.61 0.79
CA CYS A 57 7.05 11.82 -0.03
C CYS A 57 6.42 11.64 -1.42
N LYS A 58 7.11 12.03 -2.49
CA LYS A 58 6.64 11.81 -3.87
C LYS A 58 6.66 10.31 -4.16
N LEU A 59 5.51 9.76 -4.56
CA LEU A 59 5.37 8.38 -5.03
C LEU A 59 5.74 8.26 -6.51
N GLY A 60 5.36 9.26 -7.31
CA GLY A 60 5.63 9.27 -8.74
C GLY A 60 4.87 10.38 -9.45
N SER A 61 4.95 10.36 -10.78
CA SER A 61 4.16 11.21 -11.68
C SER A 61 3.75 10.44 -12.93
N THR A 62 2.64 10.85 -13.54
CA THR A 62 2.14 10.28 -14.79
C THR A 62 2.88 10.88 -15.99
N ALA A 63 2.73 10.26 -17.16
CA ALA A 63 2.97 10.95 -18.42
C ALA A 63 1.97 12.10 -18.61
N THR A 64 2.40 13.09 -19.39
CA THR A 64 1.57 14.22 -19.82
C THR A 64 0.58 13.80 -20.89
N MET A 65 -0.67 14.28 -20.77
CA MET A 65 -1.71 14.06 -21.76
C MET A 65 -1.97 15.35 -22.55
N PRO A 66 -1.52 15.46 -23.80
CA PRO A 66 -1.61 16.72 -24.54
C PRO A 66 -3.06 17.08 -24.90
N GLU A 67 -3.38 18.38 -24.79
CA GLU A 67 -4.64 19.05 -25.09
C GLU A 67 -5.88 18.35 -24.52
N ASN A 68 -5.82 17.89 -23.25
CA ASN A 68 -6.81 16.99 -22.67
C ASN A 68 -7.32 17.44 -21.30
N LEU A 69 -8.51 18.04 -21.23
CA LEU A 69 -9.16 18.45 -19.97
C LEU A 69 -9.88 17.31 -19.23
N ASP A 70 -9.92 16.10 -19.81
CA ASP A 70 -10.59 14.91 -19.26
C ASP A 70 -9.66 13.67 -19.19
N PRO A 71 -8.44 13.79 -18.62
CA PRO A 71 -7.45 12.73 -18.70
C PRO A 71 -7.85 11.47 -17.92
N ASN A 72 -7.46 10.31 -18.45
CA ASN A 72 -7.48 9.02 -17.76
C ASN A 72 -6.04 8.52 -17.69
N PHE A 73 -5.33 8.81 -16.61
CA PHE A 73 -3.93 8.44 -16.49
C PHE A 73 -3.76 6.92 -16.48
N VAL A 74 -2.71 6.44 -17.14
CA VAL A 74 -2.44 5.00 -17.31
C VAL A 74 -1.66 4.45 -16.13
N GLU A 75 -0.85 5.29 -15.50
CA GLU A 75 0.03 4.92 -14.42
C GLU A 75 -0.76 4.58 -13.15
N GLU A 76 -0.30 3.54 -12.47
CA GLU A 76 -0.77 3.13 -11.17
C GLU A 76 0.30 3.43 -10.12
N PHE A 77 -0.14 3.84 -8.93
CA PHE A 77 0.77 4.13 -7.81
C PHE A 77 0.53 3.11 -6.70
N GLU A 78 1.54 2.28 -6.43
CA GLU A 78 1.50 1.31 -5.34
C GLU A 78 1.78 1.98 -3.99
N ILE A 79 0.95 1.64 -2.99
CA ILE A 79 1.07 2.13 -1.62
C ILE A 79 0.96 0.94 -0.67
N ASN A 80 1.91 0.83 0.24
CA ASN A 80 1.79 -0.06 1.40
C ASN A 80 0.80 0.55 2.39
N TYR A 81 -0.43 0.01 2.42
CA TYR A 81 -1.45 0.47 3.35
C TYR A 81 -1.27 -0.17 4.73
N LEU A 82 -1.26 0.69 5.75
CA LEU A 82 -1.14 0.33 7.16
C LEU A 82 -2.41 0.81 7.86
N PHE A 83 -3.30 -0.12 8.20
CA PHE A 83 -4.67 0.21 8.65
C PHE A 83 -4.69 0.97 9.98
N GLU A 84 -3.68 0.76 10.80
CA GLU A 84 -3.47 1.41 12.09
C GLU A 84 -2.94 2.84 11.96
N ARG A 85 -2.53 3.25 10.74
CA ARG A 85 -1.91 4.57 10.48
C ARG A 85 -2.81 5.49 9.67
N ASN A 86 -2.75 6.78 9.98
CA ASN A 86 -3.47 7.80 9.22
C ASN A 86 -2.63 8.29 8.02
N GLN A 87 -2.61 7.48 6.97
CA GLN A 87 -1.92 7.81 5.71
C GLN A 87 -2.79 8.73 4.84
N ILE A 88 -2.23 9.86 4.40
CA ILE A 88 -2.92 10.82 3.52
C ILE A 88 -2.21 10.84 2.16
N ILE A 89 -2.98 10.62 1.10
CA ILE A 89 -2.53 10.85 -0.27
C ILE A 89 -2.81 12.30 -0.68
N ARG A 90 -1.90 12.88 -1.46
CA ARG A 90 -2.10 14.13 -2.16
C ARG A 90 -1.89 13.89 -3.65
N VAL A 91 -2.84 14.34 -4.45
CA VAL A 91 -2.70 14.42 -5.89
C VAL A 91 -2.63 15.89 -6.28
N GLU A 92 -1.60 16.27 -7.00
CA GLU A 92 -1.46 17.58 -7.63
C GLU A 92 -1.51 17.39 -9.15
N ILE A 93 -2.34 18.18 -9.84
CA ILE A 93 -2.45 18.18 -11.30
C ILE A 93 -1.79 19.44 -11.82
N TYR A 94 -0.85 19.27 -12.74
CA TYR A 94 -0.08 20.33 -13.37
C TYR A 94 -0.40 20.40 -14.86
N ASP A 95 -0.18 21.57 -15.45
CA ASP A 95 -0.22 21.83 -16.88
C ASP A 95 1.22 21.99 -17.41
N GLU A 96 1.62 21.17 -18.38
CA GLU A 96 2.98 21.22 -18.96
C GLU A 96 3.02 22.20 -20.16
N ASP A 97 3.26 23.49 -19.89
CA ASP A 97 3.30 24.53 -20.94
C ASP A 97 4.44 24.36 -21.97
N ASP A 98 5.60 23.86 -21.52
CA ASP A 98 6.80 23.66 -22.34
C ASP A 98 7.73 22.63 -21.67
N PRO A 99 8.09 21.52 -22.35
CA PRO A 99 9.01 20.52 -21.82
C PRO A 99 10.40 21.06 -21.42
N GLN A 100 10.75 22.28 -21.87
CA GLN A 100 12.00 22.97 -21.55
C GLN A 100 11.87 23.96 -20.38
N ARG A 101 10.64 24.28 -19.95
CA ARG A 101 10.39 25.11 -18.77
C ARG A 101 10.49 24.24 -17.51
N LEU A 102 10.95 24.86 -16.42
CA LEU A 102 11.16 24.20 -15.14
C LEU A 102 9.98 24.39 -14.17
N ASN A 103 8.99 25.20 -14.54
CA ASN A 103 7.90 25.62 -13.68
C ASN A 103 6.58 25.43 -14.42
N ASP A 104 5.99 24.25 -14.25
CA ASP A 104 4.66 23.91 -14.75
C ASP A 104 3.58 24.53 -13.88
N ASP A 105 2.45 24.88 -14.48
CA ASP A 105 1.37 25.57 -13.79
C ASP A 105 0.49 24.59 -13.01
N LEU A 106 0.32 24.81 -11.71
CA LEU A 106 -0.56 23.97 -10.89
C LEU A 106 -2.03 24.28 -11.22
N ILE A 107 -2.73 23.32 -11.81
CA ILE A 107 -4.19 23.39 -12.06
C ILE A 107 -4.93 23.26 -10.72
N GLY A 108 -4.57 22.28 -9.90
CA GLY A 108 -5.19 22.08 -8.60
C GLY A 108 -4.68 20.85 -7.85
N ASN A 109 -5.11 20.70 -6.60
CA ASN A 109 -4.78 19.55 -5.76
C ASN A 109 -5.99 18.97 -5.04
N PHE A 110 -5.82 17.75 -4.55
CA PHE A 110 -6.76 17.06 -3.70
C PHE A 110 -6.03 16.18 -2.68
N ASP A 111 -6.40 16.31 -1.41
CA ASP A 111 -5.89 15.51 -0.31
C ASP A 111 -6.97 14.52 0.17
N CYS A 112 -6.60 13.26 0.33
CA CYS A 112 -7.51 12.25 0.84
C CYS A 112 -6.82 11.28 1.81
N PRO A 113 -7.43 11.02 2.99
CA PRO A 113 -7.04 9.87 3.81
C PRO A 113 -7.24 8.55 3.05
N LEU A 114 -6.25 7.66 3.11
CA LEU A 114 -6.28 6.38 2.38
C LEU A 114 -7.39 5.46 2.90
N ASN A 115 -7.64 5.45 4.22
CA ASN A 115 -8.75 4.72 4.83
C ASN A 115 -10.13 5.15 4.25
N LYS A 116 -10.33 6.45 3.98
CA LYS A 116 -11.55 6.96 3.36
C LYS A 116 -11.71 6.45 1.92
N LEU A 117 -10.61 6.37 1.16
CA LEU A 117 -10.62 5.81 -0.19
C LEU A 117 -11.00 4.33 -0.17
N LEU A 118 -10.33 3.54 0.66
CA LEU A 118 -10.53 2.09 0.73
C LEU A 118 -11.90 1.67 1.27
N THR A 119 -12.55 2.53 2.07
CA THR A 119 -13.90 2.28 2.61
C THR A 119 -15.02 2.90 1.78
N SER A 120 -14.69 3.63 0.71
CA SER A 120 -15.68 4.24 -0.18
C SER A 120 -16.37 3.20 -1.08
N ASN A 121 -17.56 3.53 -1.57
CA ASN A 121 -18.29 2.67 -2.50
C ASN A 121 -17.46 2.40 -3.75
N ASN A 122 -17.28 1.12 -4.10
CA ASN A 122 -16.42 0.66 -5.19
C ASN A 122 -14.97 1.19 -5.09
N GLN A 123 -14.50 1.45 -3.86
CA GLN A 123 -13.16 1.98 -3.59
C GLN A 123 -12.80 3.20 -4.44
N THR A 124 -13.81 4.03 -4.73
CA THR A 124 -13.72 5.18 -5.61
C THR A 124 -14.09 6.47 -4.88
N ILE A 125 -13.20 7.45 -4.93
CA ILE A 125 -13.47 8.82 -4.51
C ILE A 125 -13.66 9.72 -5.72
N LYS A 126 -14.63 10.63 -5.59
CA LYS A 126 -14.93 11.68 -6.55
C LYS A 126 -14.99 13.00 -5.79
N ASP A 127 -14.15 13.96 -6.16
CA ASP A 127 -14.11 15.26 -5.48
C ASP A 127 -13.64 16.37 -6.44
N ASN A 128 -13.62 17.61 -5.96
CA ASN A 128 -13.18 18.78 -6.72
C ASN A 128 -11.69 19.06 -6.49
N LEU A 129 -10.98 19.39 -7.56
CA LEU A 129 -9.64 19.97 -7.50
C LEU A 129 -9.72 21.43 -7.06
N ARG A 130 -8.81 21.84 -6.17
CA ARG A 130 -8.75 23.19 -5.62
C ARG A 130 -7.32 23.71 -5.53
N MET A 131 -7.17 25.02 -5.55
CA MET A 131 -5.88 25.68 -5.28
C MET A 131 -5.56 25.76 -3.78
N LYS A 132 -4.26 25.74 -3.42
CA LYS A 132 -3.79 25.94 -2.03
C LYS A 132 -4.27 27.26 -1.40
N SER A 133 -4.66 28.24 -2.22
CA SER A 133 -5.07 29.57 -1.77
C SER A 133 -6.50 29.64 -1.20
N GLY A 134 -7.24 28.53 -1.13
CA GLY A 134 -8.53 28.46 -0.44
C GLY A 134 -9.67 29.27 -1.08
N LYS A 135 -9.44 29.92 -2.23
CA LYS A 135 -10.53 30.48 -3.03
C LYS A 135 -11.40 29.33 -3.53
N SER A 136 -12.72 29.51 -3.50
CA SER A 136 -13.76 28.52 -3.82
C SER A 136 -13.79 28.06 -5.28
N ASP A 137 -12.71 28.27 -6.03
CA ASP A 137 -12.63 28.03 -7.46
C ASP A 137 -12.40 26.53 -7.70
N ILE A 138 -13.41 25.88 -8.29
CA ILE A 138 -13.33 24.48 -8.67
C ILE A 138 -12.55 24.45 -9.99
N ARG A 139 -11.42 23.76 -9.99
CA ARG A 139 -10.49 23.68 -11.13
C ARG A 139 -10.60 22.38 -11.92
N GLY A 140 -11.72 21.68 -11.72
CA GLY A 140 -12.00 20.36 -12.27
C GLY A 140 -12.37 19.36 -11.19
N ARG A 141 -12.63 18.14 -11.63
CA ARG A 141 -13.05 17.01 -10.79
C ARG A 141 -12.02 15.91 -10.87
N ILE A 142 -11.65 15.35 -9.73
CA ILE A 142 -10.73 14.21 -9.63
C ILE A 142 -11.49 12.96 -9.23
N TYR A 143 -11.11 11.85 -9.85
CA TYR A 143 -11.55 10.50 -9.55
C TYR A 143 -10.31 9.71 -9.15
N ILE A 144 -10.36 9.11 -7.96
CA ILE A 144 -9.31 8.21 -7.48
C ILE A 144 -9.96 6.86 -7.24
N ILE A 145 -9.42 5.83 -7.87
CA ILE A 145 -9.87 4.45 -7.72
C ILE A 145 -8.74 3.68 -7.07
N ALA A 146 -9.02 2.98 -5.98
CA ALA A 146 -8.09 2.03 -5.39
C ALA A 146 -8.44 0.61 -5.83
N ASN A 147 -7.42 -0.15 -6.21
CA ASN A 147 -7.51 -1.58 -6.41
C ASN A 147 -6.62 -2.26 -5.37
N SER A 148 -7.15 -3.29 -4.69
CA SER A 148 -6.30 -4.15 -3.88
C SER A 148 -5.43 -4.99 -4.79
N VAL A 149 -4.11 -4.92 -4.61
CA VAL A 149 -3.19 -5.82 -5.29
C VAL A 149 -3.34 -7.17 -4.60
N SER A 150 -4.10 -8.07 -5.20
CA SER A 150 -4.19 -9.44 -4.72
C SER A 150 -2.85 -10.13 -5.00
N GLU A 151 -1.91 -10.06 -4.07
CA GLU A 151 -0.90 -11.10 -4.00
C GLU A 151 -1.62 -12.38 -3.59
N SER A 152 -1.73 -13.30 -4.54
CA SER A 152 -2.39 -14.61 -4.50
C SER A 152 -2.99 -15.07 -3.15
N ASN A 153 -4.31 -15.35 -3.14
CA ASN A 153 -5.02 -16.05 -2.06
C ASN A 153 -4.76 -17.57 -2.07
N ASP A 154 -3.71 -18.07 -2.69
CA ASP A 154 -3.44 -19.50 -2.81
C ASP A 154 -3.17 -20.13 -1.44
N ILE A 155 -4.06 -21.01 -1.01
CA ILE A 155 -3.90 -21.81 0.21
C ILE A 155 -3.14 -23.08 -0.17
N VAL A 156 -1.93 -23.23 0.36
CA VAL A 156 -1.17 -24.48 0.22
C VAL A 156 -1.45 -25.37 1.43
N LYS A 157 -2.17 -26.48 1.19
CA LYS A 157 -2.39 -27.55 2.19
C LYS A 157 -1.33 -28.62 2.00
N MET A 158 -0.59 -28.96 3.07
CA MET A 158 0.45 -29.99 3.04
C MET A 158 0.27 -31.00 4.18
N ASP A 159 0.50 -32.28 3.87
CA ASP A 159 0.69 -33.34 4.87
C ASP A 159 2.19 -33.48 5.18
N ILE A 160 2.60 -33.12 6.40
CA ILE A 160 3.99 -33.25 6.84
C ILE A 160 4.09 -34.33 7.91
N VAL A 161 4.86 -35.39 7.63
CA VAL A 161 5.16 -36.46 8.59
C VAL A 161 6.63 -36.37 8.99
N CYS A 162 6.89 -36.03 10.25
CA CYS A 162 8.25 -35.99 10.80
C CYS A 162 8.48 -37.15 11.78
N ARG A 163 9.66 -37.78 11.73
CA ARG A 163 10.10 -38.78 12.71
C ARG A 163 11.22 -38.18 13.57
N ILE A 164 11.05 -38.17 14.89
CA ILE A 164 12.09 -37.69 15.83
C ILE A 164 13.24 -38.70 15.83
N LEU A 165 14.45 -38.25 15.44
CA LEU A 165 15.61 -39.14 15.25
C LEU A 165 16.52 -39.29 16.47
N ASP A 166 16.40 -38.45 17.51
CA ASP A 166 17.33 -38.50 18.65
C ASP A 166 16.64 -38.77 20.00
N LYS A 167 16.88 -39.97 20.56
CA LYS A 167 16.34 -40.46 21.84
C LYS A 167 17.25 -40.17 23.03
N LYS A 168 18.21 -39.24 22.91
CA LYS A 168 19.22 -39.01 23.96
C LYS A 168 18.69 -38.45 25.29
N LYS A 169 17.41 -38.06 25.39
CA LYS A 169 16.75 -37.69 26.67
C LYS A 169 15.29 -38.14 26.67
N LYS A 170 14.86 -38.82 27.75
CA LYS A 170 13.53 -39.46 27.89
C LYS A 170 12.32 -38.50 27.87
N ASP A 171 12.52 -37.19 28.02
CA ASP A 171 11.43 -36.22 28.27
C ASP A 171 11.29 -35.10 27.22
N LYS A 172 11.88 -35.23 26.02
CA LYS A 172 11.69 -34.20 24.98
C LYS A 172 10.47 -34.50 24.11
N LYS A 173 9.40 -33.71 24.29
CA LYS A 173 8.30 -33.59 23.33
C LYS A 173 8.80 -32.86 22.08
N GLY A 174 8.82 -33.53 20.93
CA GLY A 174 9.18 -32.91 19.66
C GLY A 174 8.08 -31.96 19.19
N PHE A 175 8.46 -30.88 18.52
CA PHE A 175 7.54 -29.90 17.95
C PHE A 175 7.93 -29.59 16.51
N LEU A 176 6.94 -29.29 15.68
CA LEU A 176 7.13 -28.71 14.36
C LEU A 176 7.01 -27.19 14.50
N CYS A 177 7.98 -26.45 13.95
CA CYS A 177 7.92 -25.00 13.85
C CYS A 177 7.96 -24.59 12.39
N PHE A 178 7.02 -23.74 11.98
CA PHE A 178 7.13 -23.01 10.72
C PHE A 178 7.79 -21.67 11.00
N CYS A 179 8.86 -21.38 10.27
CA CYS A 179 9.62 -20.15 10.46
C CYS A 179 9.75 -19.40 9.14
N ARG A 180 9.53 -18.08 9.17
CA ARG A 180 9.91 -17.20 8.06
C ARG A 180 11.21 -16.50 8.44
N PRO A 181 12.31 -16.69 7.68
CA PRO A 181 13.54 -15.95 7.91
C PRO A 181 13.44 -14.54 7.29
N PRO A 182 13.67 -13.46 8.05
CA PRO A 182 14.08 -12.16 7.52
C PRO A 182 15.42 -12.24 6.78
N GLU A 183 15.73 -11.25 5.94
CA GLU A 183 16.99 -11.19 5.18
C GLU A 183 18.24 -11.16 6.07
N ASP A 184 18.16 -10.73 7.35
CA ASP A 184 19.35 -10.53 8.20
C ASP A 184 19.41 -11.23 9.59
N ASN A 185 18.36 -11.82 10.19
CA ASN A 185 18.49 -12.64 11.43
C ASN A 185 17.19 -13.40 11.84
N PRO A 186 17.19 -14.31 12.85
CA PRO A 186 16.78 -15.69 12.70
C PRO A 186 15.29 -15.94 13.05
N PHE A 187 14.61 -16.65 12.15
CA PHE A 187 13.39 -17.45 12.40
C PHE A 187 12.28 -16.77 13.24
N LEU A 188 11.38 -16.04 12.58
CA LEU A 188 10.08 -15.73 13.17
C LEU A 188 9.24 -17.01 13.21
N VAL A 189 8.95 -17.55 14.40
CA VAL A 189 8.08 -18.72 14.57
C VAL A 189 6.63 -18.29 14.32
N ILE A 190 6.06 -18.75 13.22
CA ILE A 190 4.68 -18.46 12.81
C ILE A 190 3.70 -19.38 13.54
N GLU A 191 4.07 -20.66 13.70
CA GLU A 191 3.24 -21.63 14.40
C GLU A 191 4.10 -22.74 15.02
N LYS A 192 3.68 -23.23 16.19
CA LYS A 192 4.35 -24.32 16.91
C LYS A 192 3.32 -25.36 17.35
N GLN A 193 3.39 -26.56 16.80
CA GLN A 193 2.54 -27.67 17.21
C GLN A 193 3.34 -28.70 18.02
N GLY A 194 2.78 -29.12 19.15
CA GLY A 194 3.30 -30.23 19.96
C GLY A 194 2.96 -31.60 19.38
N PRO A 195 3.49 -32.69 19.96
CA PRO A 195 3.20 -34.04 19.50
C PRO A 195 1.76 -34.42 19.86
N SER A 196 1.03 -35.01 18.92
CA SER A 196 -0.28 -35.60 19.17
C SER A 196 -0.14 -37.00 19.75
N GLU A 197 -0.67 -37.25 20.94
CA GLU A 197 -0.80 -38.61 21.50
C GLU A 197 -2.11 -39.24 21.04
N GLY A 198 -2.02 -40.45 20.49
CA GLY A 198 -3.18 -41.22 20.02
C GLY A 198 -3.18 -41.46 18.51
N GLU A 199 -3.65 -42.64 18.12
CA GLU A 199 -3.67 -43.22 16.77
C GLU A 199 -3.84 -42.21 15.63
N ARG A 200 -2.94 -42.27 14.64
CA ARG A 200 -3.09 -41.89 13.21
C ARG A 200 -4.33 -41.04 12.89
N ARG A 201 -4.48 -39.90 13.55
CA ARG A 201 -5.42 -38.86 13.17
C ARG A 201 -4.54 -37.73 12.69
N HIS A 202 -4.69 -37.45 11.39
CA HIS A 202 -4.10 -36.31 10.72
C HIS A 202 -4.58 -35.07 11.50
N ASN A 203 -3.72 -34.57 12.38
CA ASN A 203 -4.00 -33.35 13.12
C ASN A 203 -3.58 -32.21 12.21
N TRP A 204 -4.57 -31.51 11.68
CA TRP A 204 -4.40 -30.36 10.81
C TRP A 204 -3.64 -29.26 11.53
N VAL A 205 -2.67 -28.67 10.83
CA VAL A 205 -2.00 -27.42 11.21
C VAL A 205 -2.31 -26.47 10.08
N GLU A 206 -3.09 -25.44 10.35
CA GLU A 206 -3.37 -24.38 9.39
C GLU A 206 -2.27 -23.34 9.50
N VAL A 207 -1.22 -23.51 8.68
CA VAL A 207 -0.14 -22.54 8.63
C VAL A 207 -0.56 -21.38 7.74
N PHE A 208 -0.73 -20.22 8.35
CA PHE A 208 -0.97 -18.97 7.63
C PHE A 208 0.38 -18.39 7.20
N ARG A 209 0.56 -18.12 5.91
CA ARG A 209 1.67 -17.27 5.46
C ARG A 209 1.35 -15.86 5.93
N SER A 210 2.23 -15.24 6.73
CA SER A 210 2.09 -13.82 7.00
C SER A 210 2.25 -13.06 5.69
N GLU A 211 1.31 -12.16 5.44
CA GLU A 211 1.23 -11.36 4.21
C GLU A 211 2.58 -10.69 3.92
N GLN A 212 3.03 -10.78 2.67
CA GLN A 212 4.33 -10.25 2.22
C GLN A 212 4.13 -8.92 1.50
#